data_AF-A0A2V9KRM7-F1
#
_entry.id   AF-A0A2V9KRM7-F1
#
_cell.length_a   1.000
_cell.length_b   1.000
_cell.length_c   1.000
_cell.angle_alpha   90.00
_cell.angle_beta   90.00
_cell.angle_gamma   90.00
#
_symmetry.space_group_name_H-M   'P 1'
#
loop_
_entity.id
_entity.type
_entity.pdbx_description
1 polymer ?
#
loop_
_entity_poly.entity_id
_entity_poly.type
_entity_poly.pdbx_seq_one_letter_code
_entity_poly.pdbx_strand_id
1 'polypeptide(L)' 'DVVWVPERETVQACRELLMTHGLFVGGSSGTAFAAVKRYAARMPAYKPPTVLFLCPDRGTPYLDTVFDPTWATRLE' A
#
# COMPACT_ATOMS: atom_id res chain seq x y z
N ASP A 1 -11.70 7.60 -12.03
CA ASP A 1 -10.55 6.75 -12.39
C ASP A 1 -10.47 5.53 -11.50
N VAL A 2 -9.93 4.44 -12.04
CA VAL A 2 -9.64 3.20 -11.32
C VAL A 2 -8.15 2.92 -11.48
N VAL A 3 -7.47 2.56 -10.39
CA VAL A 3 -6.05 2.21 -10.40
C VAL A 3 -5.93 0.76 -9.97
N TRP A 4 -5.46 -0.09 -10.90
CA TRP A 4 -5.15 -1.49 -10.60
C TRP A 4 -3.75 -1.59 -10.00
N VAL A 5 -3.62 -2.28 -8.89
CA VAL A 5 -2.35 -2.47 -8.17
C VAL A 5 -2.10 -3.98 -8.05
N PRO A 6 -0.94 -4.48 -8.55
CA PRO A 6 -0.55 -5.87 -8.35
C PRO A 6 -0.38 -6.22 -6.87
N GLU A 7 -0.61 -7.48 -6.52
CA GLU A 7 -0.55 -7.93 -5.12
C GLU A 7 0.88 -7.79 -4.54
N ARG A 8 1.91 -8.06 -5.34
CA ARG A 8 3.31 -7.82 -4.96
C ARG A 8 3.58 -6.37 -4.55
N GLU A 9 2.99 -5.42 -5.28
CA GLU A 9 3.14 -3.99 -4.98
C GLU A 9 2.37 -3.60 -3.71
N THR A 10 1.21 -4.22 -3.47
CA THR A 10 0.48 -4.09 -2.20
C THR A 10 1.35 -4.54 -1.02
N VAL A 11 2.00 -5.70 -1.10
CA VAL A 11 2.90 -6.18 -0.04
C VAL A 11 4.08 -5.23 0.18
N GLN A 12 4.69 -4.74 -0.91
CA GLN A 12 5.79 -3.79 -0.81
C GLN A 12 5.35 -2.47 -0.15
N ALA A 13 4.17 -1.97 -0.51
CA ALA A 13 3.58 -0.77 0.09
C ALA A 13 3.22 -0.96 1.58
N CYS A 14 2.69 -2.12 1.97
CA CYS A 14 2.49 -2.45 3.39
C CYS A 14 3.79 -2.44 4.18
N ARG A 15 4.88 -2.98 3.60
CA ARG A 15 6.22 -2.94 4.22
C ARG A 15 6.78 -1.52 4.30
N GLU A 16 6.58 -0.70 3.28
CA GLU A 16 6.96 0.72 3.29
C GLU A 16 6.20 1.50 4.37
N LEU A 17 4.88 1.33 4.47
CA LEU A 17 4.06 1.94 5.53
C LEU A 17 4.56 1.56 6.92
N LEU A 18 4.91 0.30 7.14
CA LEU A 18 5.45 -0.15 8.42
C LEU A 18 6.84 0.42 8.70
N MET A 19 7.79 0.21 7.79
CA MET A 19 9.21 0.46 8.04
C MET A 19 9.58 1.94 7.94
N THR A 20 8.89 2.71 7.09
CA THR A 20 9.20 4.13 6.85
C THR A 20 8.26 5.05 7.59
N HIS A 21 6.99 4.66 7.78
CA HIS A 21 5.97 5.51 8.40
C HIS A 21 5.48 5.02 9.76
N GLY A 22 5.91 3.84 10.24
CA GLY A 22 5.48 3.27 11.52
C GLY A 22 4.02 2.81 11.53
N LEU A 23 3.40 2.66 10.36
CA LEU A 23 2.00 2.29 10.22
C LEU A 23 1.85 0.79 9.97
N PHE A 24 1.47 0.05 11.01
CA PHE A 24 1.20 -1.39 10.91
C PHE A 24 -0.26 -1.66 10.49
N VAL A 25 -0.48 -1.79 9.18
CA VAL A 25 -1.81 -1.80 8.54
C VAL A 25 -2.01 -3.00 7.61
N GLY A 26 -3.27 -3.34 7.31
CA GLY A 26 -3.61 -4.45 6.43
C GLY A 26 -3.39 -4.18 4.93
N GLY A 27 -3.57 -5.23 4.12
CA GLY A 27 -3.30 -5.22 2.67
C GLY A 27 -4.04 -4.11 1.91
N SER A 28 -5.32 -3.89 2.21
CA SER A 28 -6.12 -2.83 1.55
C SER A 28 -5.51 -1.43 1.72
N SER A 29 -4.87 -1.17 2.87
CA SER A 29 -4.17 0.09 3.13
C SER A 29 -2.91 0.23 2.26
N GLY A 30 -2.15 -0.85 2.09
CA GLY A 30 -1.01 -0.92 1.18
C GLY A 30 -1.43 -0.68 -0.27
N THR A 31 -2.53 -1.31 -0.71
CA THR A 31 -3.10 -1.09 -2.04
C THR A 31 -3.48 0.37 -2.26
N ALA A 32 -4.20 0.99 -1.32
CA ALA A 32 -4.59 2.39 -1.41
C ALA A 32 -3.38 3.33 -1.48
N PHE A 33 -2.35 3.07 -0.66
CA PHE A 33 -1.11 3.84 -0.65
C PHE A 33 -0.34 3.72 -1.98
N ALA A 34 -0.18 2.50 -2.50
CA ALA A 34 0.43 2.25 -3.82
C ALA A 34 -0.36 2.94 -4.95
N ALA A 35 -1.69 2.82 -4.92
CA ALA A 35 -2.57 3.45 -5.90
C ALA A 35 -2.40 4.97 -5.93
N VAL A 36 -2.32 5.61 -4.75
CA VAL A 36 -2.04 7.05 -4.63
C VAL A 36 -0.69 7.41 -5.26
N LYS A 37 0.37 6.66 -4.97
CA LYS A 37 1.71 6.89 -5.55
C LYS A 37 1.68 6.78 -7.08
N ARG A 38 0.97 5.80 -7.63
CA ARG A 38 0.79 5.64 -9.08
C ARG A 38 -0.04 6.78 -9.69
N TYR A 39 -1.09 7.19 -9.00
CA TYR A 39 -1.99 8.25 -9.45
C TYR A 39 -1.36 9.64 -9.37
N ALA A 40 -0.34 9.82 -8.52
CA ALA A 40 0.37 11.09 -8.34
C ALA A 40 0.89 11.68 -9.66
N ALA A 41 1.33 10.84 -10.61
CA ALA A 41 1.78 11.27 -11.94
C ALA A 41 0.69 11.96 -12.78
N ARG A 42 -0.59 11.77 -12.43
CA ARG A 42 -1.74 12.36 -13.11
C ARG A 42 -2.29 13.59 -12.38
N MET A 43 -1.76 13.90 -11.18
CA MET A 43 -2.20 15.06 -10.42
C MET A 43 -1.58 16.34 -11.01
N PRO A 44 -2.30 17.47 -11.01
CA PRO A 44 -1.77 18.71 -11.56
C PRO A 44 -0.51 19.17 -10.83
N ALA A 45 0.58 19.40 -11.57
CA ALA A 45 1.90 19.73 -11.01
C ALA A 45 2.06 21.19 -10.57
N TYR A 46 1.09 22.07 -10.87
CA TYR A 46 1.20 23.51 -10.56
C TYR A 46 1.12 23.80 -9.04
N LYS A 47 0.75 22.81 -8.22
CA LYS A 47 0.81 22.87 -6.76
C LYS A 47 1.03 21.47 -6.17
N PRO A 48 1.66 21.35 -4.99
CA PRO A 48 1.73 20.07 -4.28
C PRO A 48 0.32 19.52 -4.04
N PRO A 49 0.02 18.27 -4.43
CA PRO A 49 -1.29 17.70 -4.23
C PRO A 49 -1.52 17.37 -2.75
N THR A 50 -2.70 17.68 -2.24
CA THR A 50 -3.17 17.18 -0.95
C THR A 50 -3.93 15.88 -1.18
N VAL A 51 -3.52 14.80 -0.49
CA VAL A 51 -4.08 13.47 -0.69
C VAL A 51 -4.55 12.89 0.64
N LEU A 52 -5.69 12.20 0.60
CA LEU A 52 -6.24 11.39 1.69
C LEU A 52 -6.46 9.97 1.18
N PHE A 53 -6.07 8.98 1.98
CA PHE A 53 -6.46 7.58 1.77
C PHE A 53 -6.88 6.96 3.11
N LEU A 54 -7.59 5.84 3.05
CA LEU A 54 -8.14 5.16 4.22
C LEU A 54 -7.31 3.92 4.55
N CYS A 55 -7.05 3.73 5.84
CA CYS A 55 -6.49 2.49 6.40
C CYS A 55 -7.60 1.74 7.15
N PRO A 56 -8.25 0.74 6.55
CA PRO A 56 -9.47 0.14 7.12
C PRO A 56 -9.20 -0.69 8.38
N ASP A 57 -8.01 -1.29 8.47
CA ASP A 57 -7.64 -2.24 9.52
C ASP A 57 -6.13 -2.22 9.83
N ARG A 58 -5.78 -2.93 10.91
CA ARG A 58 -4.39 -3.10 11.38
C ARG A 58 -3.72 -4.31 10.72
N GLY A 59 -2.40 -4.35 10.78
CA GLY A 59 -1.59 -5.41 10.15
C GLY A 59 -1.58 -6.75 10.90
N THR A 60 -1.98 -6.81 12.17
CA THR A 60 -1.86 -8.01 13.03
C THR A 60 -2.47 -9.28 12.43
N PRO A 61 -3.68 -9.26 11.84
CA PRO A 61 -4.27 -10.45 11.23
C PRO A 61 -3.48 -11.01 10.03
N TYR A 62 -2.54 -10.24 9.48
CA TYR A 62 -1.81 -10.55 8.26
C TYR A 62 -0.33 -10.88 8.50
N LEU A 63 0.06 -11.18 9.75
CA LEU A 63 1.43 -11.56 10.11
C LEU A 63 1.91 -12.78 9.29
N ASP A 64 1.07 -13.79 9.18
CA ASP A 64 1.37 -15.04 8.46
C ASP A 64 1.09 -14.95 6.95
N THR A 65 0.76 -13.75 6.45
CA THR A 65 0.48 -13.51 5.02
C THR A 65 1.29 -12.33 4.50
N VAL A 66 0.71 -11.14 4.39
CA VAL A 66 1.32 -9.91 3.82
C VAL A 66 2.71 -9.63 4.43
N PHE A 67 2.88 -9.90 5.72
CA PHE A 67 4.12 -9.66 6.44
C PHE A 67 5.06 -10.88 6.53
N ASP A 68 4.65 -12.05 6.04
CA ASP A 68 5.52 -13.23 5.89
C ASP A 68 6.24 -13.18 4.53
N PRO A 69 7.59 -13.09 4.49
CA PRO A 69 8.36 -13.15 3.26
C PRO A 69 8.10 -14.44 2.46
N THR A 70 7.91 -15.58 3.12
CA THR A 70 7.71 -16.88 2.47
C THR A 70 6.38 -16.90 1.74
N TRP A 71 5.29 -16.49 2.40
CA TRP A 71 4.00 -16.30 1.76
C TRP A 71 4.10 -15.34 0.57
N ALA A 72 4.75 -14.19 0.75
CA ALA A 72 4.87 -13.16 -0.29
C ALA A 72 5.63 -13.62 -1.55
N THR A 73 6.51 -14.63 -1.46
CA THR A 73 7.19 -15.18 -2.64
C THR A 73 6.25 -15.92 -3.59
N ARG A 74 5.11 -16.42 -3.08
CA ARG A 74 4.12 -17.20 -3.82
C ARG A 74 3.10 -16.35 -4.57
N LEU A 75 3.08 -15.04 -4.32
CA LEU A 75 2.22 -14.11 -5.05
C LEU A 75 2.65 -14.05 -6.51
N GLU A 76 1.69 -14.02 -7.43
CA GLU A 76 1.99 -13.82 -8.86
C GLU A 76 2.36 -12.36 -9.14
#